data_AF-A0AAW1JKV7-F1
#
_entry.id   AF-A0AAW1JKV7-F1
#
_cell.length_a   1.000
_cell.length_b   1.000
_cell.length_c   1.000
_cell.angle_alpha   90.00
_cell.angle_beta   90.00
_cell.angle_gamma   90.00
#
_symmetry.space_group_name_H-M   'P 1'
#
loop_
_entity.id
_entity.type
_entity.pdbx_description
1 polymer ?
#
loop_
_entity_poly.entity_id
_entity_poly.type
_entity_poly.pdbx_seq_one_letter_code
_entity_poly.pdbx_strand_id
1 'polypeptide(L)'
;MPVKWVLHWVPSAGATANTQIMNEISQCVESLNGVKEGRWKSIITFYKPITREQSMVAEFPRDFLGISLPDQPNKYYFIIRGQRIIFEADSNIQTIMEKLQSYKSRVSLNFEGIQYQVGDFQLRVGKVSPSHSESMRGIVMEVEYLPLSSIDKSRQVLEDFVDIWKETLTKRSLPGQFMHIEPNYTEYGLSDQYTSQHTAVQYATVMAQLIATVQTAQQVRN
;
A
#
# COMPACT_ATOMS: atom_id res chain seq x y z
N MET A 1 14.34 -4.07 -10.14
CA MET A 1 13.96 -3.32 -8.92
C MET A 1 13.98 -4.31 -7.78
N PRO A 2 14.44 -3.92 -6.59
CA PRO A 2 14.44 -4.83 -5.46
C PRO A 2 13.03 -5.27 -5.07
N VAL A 3 12.92 -6.46 -4.48
CA VAL A 3 11.62 -7.02 -4.06
C VAL A 3 11.14 -6.32 -2.81
N LYS A 4 9.85 -5.98 -2.78
CA LYS A 4 9.20 -5.29 -1.67
C LYS A 4 7.94 -6.02 -1.25
N TRP A 5 7.69 -6.08 0.05
CA TRP A 5 6.41 -6.50 0.64
C TRP A 5 5.72 -5.32 1.30
N VAL A 6 4.43 -5.15 1.03
CA VAL A 6 3.59 -4.13 1.68
C VAL A 6 2.69 -4.82 2.69
N LEU A 7 2.93 -4.56 3.97
CA LEU A 7 2.17 -5.08 5.08
C LEU A 7 1.23 -4.01 5.63
N HIS A 8 0.10 -4.43 6.19
CA HIS A 8 -0.84 -3.53 6.85
C HIS A 8 -1.09 -3.97 8.28
N TRP A 9 -1.32 -3.00 9.15
CA TRP A 9 -1.63 -3.24 10.55
C TRP A 9 -3.08 -3.68 10.72
N VAL A 10 -3.26 -4.82 11.40
CA VAL A 10 -4.56 -5.32 11.84
C VAL A 10 -4.62 -5.15 13.36
N PRO A 11 -5.42 -4.19 13.87
CA PRO A 11 -5.62 -4.02 15.30
C PRO A 11 -6.25 -5.26 15.95
N SER A 12 -5.92 -5.50 17.21
CA SER A 12 -6.64 -6.48 18.04
C SER A 12 -8.10 -6.07 18.25
N ALA A 13 -8.95 -7.02 18.63
CA ALA A 13 -10.37 -6.74 18.91
C ALA A 13 -10.51 -5.61 19.94
N GLY A 14 -11.30 -4.57 19.60
CA GLY A 14 -11.50 -3.39 20.45
C GLY A 14 -10.40 -2.33 20.37
N ALA A 15 -9.28 -2.59 19.68
CA ALA A 15 -8.23 -1.61 19.44
C ALA A 15 -8.41 -0.91 18.08
N THR A 16 -7.88 0.30 17.96
CA THR A 16 -7.84 1.05 16.70
C THR A 16 -6.42 1.52 16.41
N ALA A 17 -6.06 1.58 15.13
CA ALA A 17 -4.78 2.15 14.71
C ALA A 17 -4.72 3.64 15.09
N ASN A 18 -3.63 4.06 15.72
CA ASN A 18 -3.43 5.44 16.15
C ASN A 18 -1.95 5.83 16.09
N THR A 19 -1.67 7.10 16.32
CA THR A 19 -0.31 7.66 16.26
C THR A 19 0.62 7.07 17.33
N GLN A 20 0.11 6.66 18.49
CA GLN A 20 0.92 6.04 19.53
C GLN A 20 1.47 4.68 19.06
N ILE A 21 0.61 3.83 18.51
CA ILE A 21 1.04 2.53 17.94
C ILE A 21 2.06 2.76 16.82
N MET A 22 1.84 3.75 15.95
CA MET A 22 2.79 4.10 14.88
C MET A 22 4.16 4.54 15.43
N ASN A 23 4.19 5.30 16.52
CA ASN A 23 5.43 5.73 17.16
C ASN A 23 6.16 4.54 17.81
N GLU A 24 5.43 3.64 18.49
CA GLU A 24 6.00 2.44 19.10
C GLU A 24 6.56 1.48 18.03
N ILE A 25 5.86 1.32 16.90
CA ILE A 25 6.36 0.60 15.73
C ILE A 25 7.66 1.23 15.22
N SER A 26 7.70 2.56 15.11
CA SER A 26 8.90 3.28 14.65
C SER A 26 10.10 3.05 15.58
N GLN A 27 9.87 3.02 16.90
CA GLN A 27 10.89 2.66 17.89
C GLN A 27 11.33 1.19 17.79
N CYS A 28 10.45 0.28 17.35
CA CYS A 28 10.84 -1.10 17.09
C CYS A 28 11.84 -1.19 15.93
N VAL A 29 11.62 -0.44 14.85
CA VAL A 29 12.58 -0.37 13.73
C VAL A 29 13.93 0.15 14.21
N GLU A 30 13.94 1.20 15.03
CA GLU A 30 15.17 1.75 15.61
C GLU A 30 15.88 0.73 16.53
N SER A 31 15.14 -0.08 17.29
CA SER A 31 15.72 -1.14 18.12
C SER A 31 16.33 -2.29 17.33
N LEU A 32 15.97 -2.43 16.05
CA LEU A 32 16.60 -3.35 15.10
C LEU A 32 17.79 -2.71 14.37
N ASN A 33 18.38 -1.66 14.95
CA ASN A 33 19.46 -0.85 14.35
C ASN A 33 19.03 -0.10 13.08
N GLY A 34 17.74 0.22 12.95
CA GLY A 34 17.23 1.00 11.83
C GLY A 34 17.70 2.45 11.86
N VAL A 35 18.35 2.88 10.77
CA VAL A 35 18.83 4.25 10.58
C VAL A 35 17.82 5.04 9.77
N LYS A 36 17.35 6.19 10.28
CA LYS A 36 16.42 7.07 9.56
C LYS A 36 17.11 7.69 8.34
N GLU A 37 16.53 7.49 7.16
CA GLU A 37 17.05 8.06 5.90
C GLU A 37 16.19 9.21 5.37
N GLY A 38 14.91 9.28 5.74
CA GLY A 38 14.05 10.35 5.25
C GLY A 38 12.57 10.08 5.43
N ARG A 39 11.77 10.79 4.63
CA ARG A 39 10.32 10.63 4.57
C ARG A 39 9.94 10.09 3.21
N TRP A 40 8.86 9.33 3.17
CA TRP A 40 8.30 8.81 1.94
C TRP A 40 6.81 9.16 1.86
N LYS A 41 6.30 9.26 0.62
CA LYS A 41 4.88 9.47 0.36
C LYS A 41 4.48 8.80 -0.95
N SER A 42 3.40 8.03 -0.90
CA SER A 42 2.71 7.46 -2.05
C SER A 42 1.24 7.86 -2.00
N ILE A 43 0.61 8.05 -3.16
CA ILE A 43 -0.81 8.42 -3.23
C ILE A 43 -1.53 7.42 -4.12
N ILE A 44 -2.59 6.81 -3.58
CA ILE A 44 -3.52 5.97 -4.34
C ILE A 44 -4.83 6.72 -4.51
N THR A 45 -5.34 6.75 -5.72
CA THR A 45 -6.59 7.41 -6.08
C THR A 45 -7.58 6.42 -6.68
N PHE A 46 -8.82 6.46 -6.19
CA PHE A 46 -9.98 5.81 -6.78
C PHE A 46 -10.60 6.71 -7.82
N TYR A 47 -10.75 6.20 -9.03
CA TYR A 47 -11.40 6.89 -10.11
C TYR A 47 -12.82 6.38 -10.30
N LYS A 48 -13.74 7.30 -10.59
CA LYS A 48 -15.10 6.99 -11.05
C LYS A 48 -15.29 7.58 -12.43
N PRO A 49 -15.84 6.83 -13.41
CA PRO A 49 -16.17 7.38 -14.72
C PRO A 49 -17.17 8.54 -14.57
N ILE A 50 -17.01 9.55 -15.41
CA ILE A 50 -17.99 10.62 -15.58
C ILE A 50 -18.91 10.19 -16.72
N THR A 51 -20.12 9.74 -16.37
CA THR A 51 -21.13 9.33 -17.36
C THR A 51 -22.24 10.37 -17.42
N ARG A 52 -22.77 10.63 -18.63
CA ARG A 52 -23.96 11.47 -18.84
C ARG A 52 -25.25 10.69 -18.57
N GLU A 53 -25.24 9.38 -18.83
CA GLU A 53 -26.35 8.47 -18.59
C GLU A 53 -26.02 7.44 -17.50
N GLN A 54 -26.99 7.13 -16.63
CA GLN A 54 -26.80 6.19 -15.52
C GLN A 54 -26.79 4.73 -15.98
N SER A 55 -27.42 4.42 -17.13
CA SER A 55 -27.43 3.09 -17.76
C SER A 55 -26.02 2.59 -18.11
N MET A 56 -25.12 3.49 -18.54
CA MET A 56 -23.76 3.16 -18.95
C MET A 56 -22.80 2.88 -17.79
N VAL A 57 -23.20 3.12 -16.54
CA VAL A 57 -22.29 2.95 -15.37
C VAL A 57 -21.84 1.50 -15.20
N ALA A 58 -22.65 0.53 -15.65
CA ALA A 58 -22.31 -0.89 -15.59
C ALA A 58 -21.24 -1.31 -16.61
N GLU A 59 -21.05 -0.53 -17.68
CA GLU A 59 -20.07 -0.82 -18.75
C GLU A 59 -18.63 -0.43 -18.35
N PHE A 60 -18.49 0.48 -17.39
CA PHE A 60 -17.19 0.93 -16.94
C PHE A 60 -16.62 0.03 -15.83
N PRO A 61 -15.29 -0.15 -15.81
CA PRO A 61 -14.64 -0.94 -14.78
C PRO A 61 -14.91 -0.38 -13.38
N ARG A 62 -15.29 -1.28 -12.47
CA ARG A 62 -15.28 -1.01 -11.03
C ARG A 62 -13.86 -1.16 -10.49
N ASP A 63 -13.58 -0.55 -9.34
CA ASP A 63 -12.26 -0.60 -8.69
C ASP A 63 -11.09 -0.14 -9.57
N PHE A 64 -11.33 0.95 -10.31
CA PHE A 64 -10.29 1.63 -11.08
C PHE A 64 -9.45 2.51 -10.17
N LEU A 65 -8.18 2.15 -10.06
CA LEU A 65 -7.18 2.74 -9.18
C LEU A 65 -6.07 3.36 -9.99
N GLY A 66 -5.50 4.46 -9.47
CA GLY A 66 -4.21 4.96 -9.91
C GLY A 66 -3.28 5.18 -8.73
N ILE A 67 -1.98 4.96 -8.93
CA ILE A 67 -0.96 5.15 -7.89
C ILE A 67 0.29 5.82 -8.46
N SER A 68 0.81 6.79 -7.71
CA SER A 68 2.17 7.31 -7.89
C SER A 68 3.11 6.68 -6.86
N LEU A 69 4.27 6.24 -7.33
CA LEU A 69 5.32 5.64 -6.50
C LEU A 69 6.51 6.60 -6.39
N PRO A 70 7.10 6.79 -5.21
CA PRO A 70 8.24 7.70 -5.02
C PRO A 70 9.47 7.26 -5.81
N ASP A 71 9.61 5.95 -6.03
CA ASP A 71 10.74 5.34 -6.73
C ASP A 71 10.72 5.63 -8.25
N GLN A 72 9.56 6.04 -8.80
CA GLN A 72 9.34 6.34 -10.23
C GLN A 72 8.43 7.57 -10.38
N PRO A 73 8.92 8.79 -10.06
CA PRO A 73 8.08 10.00 -9.97
C PRO A 73 7.49 10.44 -11.33
N ASN A 74 8.11 10.03 -12.44
CA ASN A 74 7.64 10.33 -13.80
C ASN A 74 6.59 9.34 -14.32
N LYS A 75 6.25 8.32 -13.53
CA LYS A 75 5.32 7.25 -13.90
C LYS A 75 4.06 7.28 -13.06
N TYR A 76 3.01 6.72 -13.63
CA TYR A 76 1.74 6.51 -12.96
C TYR A 76 1.21 5.13 -13.33
N TYR A 77 0.74 4.38 -12.35
CA TYR A 77 0.27 3.02 -12.55
C TYR A 77 -1.22 2.95 -12.32
N PHE A 78 -1.91 2.33 -13.25
CA PHE A 78 -3.34 2.10 -13.16
C PHE A 78 -3.65 0.65 -12.91
N ILE A 79 -4.51 0.38 -11.94
CA ILE A 79 -4.97 -0.97 -11.62
C ILE A 79 -6.47 -1.04 -11.81
N ILE A 80 -6.94 -2.04 -12.55
CA ILE A 80 -8.35 -2.42 -12.57
C ILE A 80 -8.46 -3.77 -11.88
N ARG A 81 -8.82 -3.74 -10.58
CA ARG A 81 -8.72 -4.95 -9.74
C ARG A 81 -9.67 -6.06 -10.18
N GLY A 82 -10.90 -5.73 -10.60
CA GLY A 82 -11.89 -6.71 -11.03
C GLY A 82 -11.47 -7.48 -12.28
N GLN A 83 -10.73 -6.84 -13.18
CA GLN A 83 -10.27 -7.40 -14.45
C GLN A 83 -8.82 -7.88 -14.40
N ARG A 84 -8.14 -7.73 -13.25
CA ARG A 84 -6.72 -8.06 -13.07
C ARG A 84 -5.80 -7.36 -14.08
N ILE A 85 -6.12 -6.10 -14.42
CA ILE A 85 -5.31 -5.32 -15.35
C ILE A 85 -4.43 -4.36 -14.55
N ILE A 86 -3.15 -4.31 -14.92
CA ILE A 86 -2.17 -3.32 -14.48
C ILE A 86 -1.54 -2.72 -15.73
N PHE A 87 -1.42 -1.39 -15.78
CA PHE A 87 -0.65 -0.75 -16.83
C PHE A 87 0.10 0.48 -16.33
N GLU A 88 1.19 0.78 -17.00
CA GLU A 88 2.04 1.93 -16.74
C GLU A 88 1.74 3.03 -17.76
N ALA A 89 1.73 4.27 -17.29
CA ALA A 89 1.66 5.46 -18.11
C ALA A 89 2.64 6.52 -17.57
N ASP A 90 2.93 7.53 -18.37
CA ASP A 90 3.64 8.71 -17.86
C ASP A 90 2.76 9.53 -16.92
N SER A 91 3.37 10.24 -15.97
CA SER A 91 2.64 10.98 -14.92
C SER A 91 1.68 12.06 -15.47
N ASN A 92 1.91 12.53 -16.70
CA ASN A 92 1.04 13.48 -17.40
C ASN A 92 -0.37 12.94 -17.70
N ILE A 93 -0.58 11.62 -17.63
CA ILE A 93 -1.88 10.98 -17.86
C ILE A 93 -2.97 11.51 -16.92
N GLN A 94 -2.59 11.91 -15.71
CA GLN A 94 -3.52 12.50 -14.74
C GLN A 94 -4.09 13.81 -15.29
N THR A 95 -3.25 14.67 -15.86
CA THR A 95 -3.67 15.92 -16.51
C THR A 95 -4.52 15.66 -17.75
N ILE A 96 -4.18 14.63 -18.52
CA ILE A 96 -4.97 14.24 -19.69
C ILE A 96 -6.37 13.81 -19.27
N MET A 97 -6.49 12.93 -18.27
CA MET A 97 -7.78 12.46 -17.74
C MET A 97 -8.64 13.59 -17.18
N GLU A 98 -8.01 14.54 -16.49
CA GLU A 98 -8.69 15.72 -15.95
C GLU A 98 -9.24 16.61 -17.07
N LYS A 99 -8.44 16.89 -18.11
CA LYS A 99 -8.86 17.68 -19.28
C LYS A 99 -9.96 17.00 -20.09
N LEU A 100 -9.86 15.68 -20.28
CA LEU A 100 -10.87 14.91 -21.00
C LEU A 100 -12.16 14.73 -20.20
N GLN A 101 -12.14 14.99 -18.89
CA GLN A 101 -13.25 14.76 -17.97
C GLN A 101 -13.85 13.36 -18.13
N SER A 102 -13.01 12.35 -18.40
CA SER A 102 -13.48 10.98 -18.59
C SER A 102 -13.70 10.28 -17.24
N TYR A 103 -12.85 10.59 -16.26
CA TYR A 103 -12.93 10.06 -14.90
C TYR A 103 -12.66 11.17 -13.90
N LYS A 104 -13.32 11.09 -12.75
CA LYS A 104 -13.03 11.95 -11.58
C LYS A 104 -12.42 11.15 -10.46
N SER A 105 -11.50 11.77 -9.72
CA SER A 105 -11.08 11.26 -8.42
C SER A 105 -12.29 11.23 -7.48
N ARG A 106 -12.50 10.08 -6.85
CA ARG A 106 -13.56 9.87 -5.85
C ARG A 106 -12.99 9.88 -4.44
N VAL A 107 -11.91 9.14 -4.22
CA VAL A 107 -11.22 9.02 -2.93
C VAL A 107 -9.74 8.88 -3.21
N SER A 108 -8.91 9.67 -2.55
CA SER A 108 -7.47 9.51 -2.54
C SER A 108 -6.99 9.19 -1.13
N LEU A 109 -6.08 8.24 -1.01
CA LEU A 109 -5.40 7.89 0.24
C LEU A 109 -3.91 8.21 0.11
N ASN A 110 -3.40 8.94 1.09
CA ASN A 110 -2.00 9.21 1.27
C ASN A 110 -1.41 8.12 2.17
N PHE A 111 -0.32 7.53 1.71
CA PHE A 111 0.55 6.68 2.48
C PHE A 111 1.79 7.50 2.76
N GLU A 112 2.00 7.90 4.01
CA GLU A 112 3.11 8.80 4.37
C GLU A 112 3.79 8.35 5.65
N GLY A 113 5.11 8.48 5.70
CA GLY A 113 5.86 8.01 6.84
C GLY A 113 7.36 8.24 6.75
N ILE A 114 8.09 7.44 7.51
CA ILE A 114 9.54 7.52 7.67
C ILE A 114 10.17 6.31 6.99
N GLN A 115 11.29 6.56 6.29
CA GLN A 115 12.14 5.53 5.70
C GLN A 115 13.32 5.25 6.62
N TYR A 116 13.63 3.96 6.76
CA TYR A 116 14.71 3.42 7.56
C TYR A 116 15.55 2.46 6.73
N GLN A 117 16.86 2.44 6.98
CA GLN A 117 17.76 1.42 6.49
C GLN A 117 18.10 0.46 7.62
N VAL A 118 17.95 -0.85 7.38
CA VAL A 118 18.24 -1.93 8.34
C VAL A 118 19.07 -2.99 7.62
N GLY A 119 20.40 -2.86 7.65
CA GLY A 119 21.30 -3.78 6.92
C GLY A 119 21.02 -3.77 5.42
N ASP A 120 20.66 -4.92 4.85
CA ASP A 120 20.29 -5.09 3.43
C ASP A 120 18.82 -4.77 3.11
N PHE A 121 18.06 -4.32 4.11
CA PHE A 121 16.64 -3.99 3.98
C PHE A 121 16.40 -2.50 4.06
N GLN A 122 15.46 -2.03 3.25
CA GLN A 122 14.86 -0.71 3.38
C GLN A 122 13.44 -0.85 3.91
N LEU A 123 13.15 -0.19 5.03
CA LEU A 123 11.85 -0.20 5.68
C LEU A 123 11.17 1.15 5.54
N ARG A 124 9.88 1.15 5.25
CA ARG A 124 9.06 2.37 5.19
C ARG A 124 7.82 2.16 6.04
N VAL A 125 7.80 2.77 7.21
CA VAL A 125 6.66 2.71 8.13
C VAL A 125 5.88 4.00 8.01
N GLY A 126 4.56 3.91 7.84
CA GLY A 126 3.73 5.09 7.64
C GLY A 126 2.28 4.91 8.06
N LYS A 127 1.58 6.03 8.14
CA LYS A 127 0.15 6.07 8.31
C LYS A 127 -0.55 6.16 6.96
N VAL A 128 -1.78 5.68 6.92
CA VAL A 128 -2.69 5.84 5.80
C VAL A 128 -3.77 6.83 6.19
N SER A 129 -3.94 7.90 5.43
CA SER A 129 -4.99 8.91 5.67
C SER A 129 -5.65 9.34 4.36
N PRO A 130 -6.96 9.66 4.35
CA PRO A 130 -7.58 10.25 3.17
C PRO A 130 -6.97 11.61 2.84
N SER A 131 -6.79 11.93 1.56
CA SER A 131 -6.12 13.18 1.17
C SER A 131 -6.83 14.46 1.64
N HIS A 132 -8.12 14.38 1.97
CA HIS A 132 -8.92 15.49 2.49
C HIS A 132 -9.17 15.43 4.00
N SER A 133 -8.53 14.52 4.74
CA SER A 133 -8.68 14.44 6.20
C SER A 133 -7.42 13.92 6.88
N GLU A 134 -7.05 14.50 8.01
CA GLU A 134 -5.91 13.97 8.80
C GLU A 134 -6.26 12.71 9.61
N SER A 135 -7.52 12.24 9.54
CA SER A 135 -7.93 11.04 10.25
C SER A 135 -7.21 9.80 9.72
N MET A 136 -6.39 9.19 10.59
CA MET A 136 -5.68 7.94 10.28
C MET A 136 -6.71 6.83 10.03
N ARG A 137 -6.52 6.10 8.93
CA ARG A 137 -7.31 4.93 8.52
C ARG A 137 -6.58 3.62 8.78
N GLY A 138 -5.26 3.65 8.87
CA GLY A 138 -4.45 2.47 9.17
C GLY A 138 -2.96 2.80 9.23
N ILE A 139 -2.18 1.78 9.51
CA ILE A 139 -0.71 1.81 9.51
C ILE A 139 -0.23 0.81 8.46
N VAL A 140 0.79 1.19 7.69
CA VAL A 140 1.41 0.40 6.64
C VAL A 140 2.91 0.26 6.91
N MET A 141 3.49 -0.85 6.47
CA MET A 141 4.93 -1.05 6.44
C MET A 141 5.34 -1.60 5.08
N GLU A 142 6.25 -0.94 4.37
CA GLU A 142 6.99 -1.58 3.28
C GLU A 142 8.28 -2.19 3.83
N VAL A 143 8.58 -3.41 3.41
CA VAL A 143 9.87 -4.09 3.64
C VAL A 143 10.45 -4.41 2.27
N GLU A 144 11.56 -3.78 1.92
CA GLU A 144 12.24 -3.95 0.64
C GLU A 144 13.59 -4.61 0.87
N TYR A 145 13.82 -5.75 0.20
CA TYR A 145 15.09 -6.46 0.23
C TYR A 145 15.93 -6.06 -0.97
N LEU A 146 16.98 -5.28 -0.73
CA LEU A 146 17.77 -4.58 -1.76
C LEU A 146 18.54 -5.50 -2.74
N PRO A 147 19.11 -6.65 -2.31
CA PRO A 147 20.02 -7.43 -3.16
C PRO A 147 19.36 -8.18 -4.32
N LEU A 148 18.06 -8.52 -4.23
CA LEU A 148 17.40 -9.41 -5.20
C LEU A 148 16.20 -8.75 -5.86
N SER A 149 15.93 -9.13 -7.11
CA SER A 149 14.72 -8.72 -7.85
C SER A 149 13.81 -9.90 -8.21
N SER A 150 14.15 -11.12 -7.82
CA SER A 150 13.33 -12.33 -8.05
C SER A 150 12.47 -12.55 -6.81
N ILE A 151 11.15 -12.58 -7.00
CA ILE A 151 10.17 -12.75 -5.92
C ILE A 151 10.43 -14.09 -5.22
N ASP A 152 10.49 -15.18 -5.97
CA ASP A 152 10.64 -16.53 -5.45
C ASP A 152 11.95 -16.69 -4.68
N LYS A 153 13.07 -16.14 -5.18
CA LYS A 153 14.36 -16.22 -4.49
C LYS A 153 14.43 -15.35 -3.23
N SER A 154 13.69 -14.26 -3.18
CA SER A 154 13.66 -13.36 -2.02
C SER A 154 12.65 -13.76 -0.95
N ARG A 155 11.70 -14.66 -1.27
CA ARG A 155 10.58 -15.01 -0.39
C ARG A 155 11.03 -15.43 1.00
N GLN A 156 11.93 -16.42 1.09
CA GLN A 156 12.40 -16.92 2.39
C GLN A 156 13.04 -15.82 3.24
N VAL A 157 13.86 -14.96 2.64
CA VAL A 157 14.55 -13.87 3.34
C VAL A 157 13.55 -12.83 3.88
N LEU A 158 12.49 -12.54 3.12
CA LEU A 158 11.42 -11.63 3.56
C LEU A 158 10.54 -12.27 4.64
N GLU A 159 10.28 -13.58 4.57
CA GLU A 159 9.57 -14.33 5.62
C GLU A 159 10.36 -14.31 6.94
N ASP A 160 11.65 -14.64 6.89
CA ASP A 160 12.55 -14.62 8.04
C ASP A 160 12.58 -13.22 8.69
N PHE A 161 12.64 -12.16 7.86
CA PHE A 161 12.56 -10.78 8.36
C PHE A 161 11.23 -10.50 9.06
N VAL A 162 10.10 -10.92 8.47
CA VAL A 162 8.77 -10.72 9.06
C VAL A 162 8.63 -11.48 10.37
N ASP A 163 9.25 -12.65 10.53
CA ASP A 163 9.20 -13.40 11.78
C ASP A 163 10.04 -12.75 12.89
N ILE A 164 11.25 -12.25 12.57
CA ILE A 164 12.05 -11.42 13.50
C ILE A 164 11.26 -10.18 13.92
N TRP A 165 10.56 -9.56 12.97
CA TRP A 165 9.72 -8.40 13.22
C TRP A 165 8.56 -8.72 14.18
N LYS A 166 7.82 -9.82 13.95
CA LYS A 166 6.74 -10.27 14.84
C LYS A 166 7.23 -10.51 16.28
N GLU A 167 8.40 -11.13 16.43
CA GLU A 167 9.00 -11.37 17.74
C GLU A 167 9.32 -10.03 18.45
N THR A 168 9.86 -9.07 17.71
CA THR A 168 10.16 -7.72 18.21
C THR A 168 8.90 -6.99 18.69
N LEU A 169 7.81 -7.08 17.93
CA LEU A 169 6.53 -6.48 18.31
C LEU A 169 5.88 -7.17 19.51
N THR A 170 6.01 -8.48 19.62
CA THR A 170 5.46 -9.26 20.75
C THR A 170 6.13 -8.85 22.07
N LYS A 171 7.46 -8.59 22.05
CA LYS A 171 8.19 -8.06 23.21
C LYS A 171 7.67 -6.69 23.68
N ARG A 172 7.02 -5.92 22.81
CA ARG A 172 6.40 -4.62 23.12
C ARG A 172 4.91 -4.72 23.48
N SER A 173 4.28 -5.88 23.34
CA SER A 173 2.86 -6.11 23.63
C SER A 173 1.91 -5.16 22.88
N LEU A 174 2.22 -4.85 21.61
CA LEU A 174 1.37 -3.98 20.80
C LEU A 174 0.00 -4.63 20.52
N PRO A 175 -1.10 -3.85 20.53
CA PRO A 175 -2.46 -4.37 20.35
C PRO A 175 -2.80 -4.59 18.86
N GLY A 176 -2.13 -5.54 18.22
CA GLY A 176 -2.34 -5.91 16.82
C GLY A 176 -1.11 -6.55 16.18
N GLN A 177 -1.18 -6.78 14.87
CA GLN A 177 -0.10 -7.39 14.11
C GLN A 177 -0.04 -6.86 12.68
N PHE A 178 1.13 -6.95 12.06
CA PHE A 178 1.25 -6.74 10.62
C PHE A 178 0.87 -8.00 9.84
N MET A 179 0.03 -7.81 8.84
CA MET A 179 -0.38 -8.86 7.92
C MET A 179 0.16 -8.56 6.52
N HIS A 180 0.89 -9.53 5.97
CA HIS A 180 1.26 -9.56 4.56
C HIS A 180 0.19 -10.35 3.78
N ILE A 181 -0.21 -9.83 2.64
CA ILE A 181 -1.13 -10.52 1.72
C ILE A 181 -0.45 -10.53 0.37
N GLU A 182 0.07 -11.69 -0.01
CA GLU A 182 0.71 -11.89 -1.30
C GLU A 182 -0.35 -11.83 -2.41
N PRO A 183 -0.28 -10.86 -3.34
CA PRO A 183 -1.16 -10.84 -4.49
C PRO A 183 -0.79 -11.97 -5.46
N ASN A 184 -1.78 -12.51 -6.17
CA ASN A 184 -1.50 -13.42 -7.28
C ASN A 184 -1.02 -12.61 -8.50
N TYR A 185 0.29 -12.39 -8.62
CA TYR A 185 0.90 -11.61 -9.69
C TYR A 185 0.64 -12.21 -11.08
N THR A 186 0.53 -13.54 -11.18
CA THR A 186 0.30 -14.23 -12.46
C THR A 186 -1.07 -13.89 -13.05
N GLU A 187 -2.09 -13.63 -12.22
CA GLU A 187 -3.41 -13.16 -12.68
C GLU A 187 -3.33 -11.79 -13.36
N TYR A 188 -2.34 -10.97 -12.99
CA TYR A 188 -2.07 -9.67 -13.60
C TYR A 188 -1.10 -9.74 -14.80
N GLY A 189 -0.71 -10.95 -15.21
CA GLY A 189 0.28 -11.16 -16.28
C GLY A 189 1.71 -10.78 -15.86
N LEU A 190 1.99 -10.67 -14.56
CA LEU A 190 3.30 -10.31 -14.04
C LEU A 190 4.13 -11.58 -13.75
N SER A 191 5.42 -11.52 -14.10
CA SER A 191 6.40 -12.61 -13.93
C SER A 191 7.15 -12.52 -12.59
N ASP A 192 7.98 -13.51 -12.26
CA ASP A 192 8.84 -13.50 -11.05
C ASP A 192 9.78 -12.29 -10.93
N GLN A 193 10.18 -11.69 -12.06
CA GLN A 193 11.03 -10.50 -12.06
C GLN A 193 10.26 -9.28 -11.54
N TYR A 194 10.64 -8.79 -10.36
CA TYR A 194 9.98 -7.71 -9.67
C TYR A 194 10.16 -6.34 -10.36
N THR A 195 9.05 -5.62 -10.43
CA THR A 195 8.91 -4.30 -11.09
C THR A 195 7.99 -3.40 -10.27
N SER A 196 7.92 -2.11 -10.62
CA SER A 196 6.99 -1.17 -9.98
C SER A 196 5.52 -1.56 -10.09
N GLN A 197 5.16 -2.32 -11.14
CA GLN A 197 3.80 -2.85 -11.31
C GLN A 197 3.42 -3.81 -10.18
N HIS A 198 4.38 -4.61 -9.67
CA HIS A 198 4.15 -5.49 -8.53
C HIS A 198 3.86 -4.69 -7.26
N THR A 199 4.62 -3.62 -7.02
CA THR A 199 4.38 -2.70 -5.91
C THR A 199 2.99 -2.09 -6.02
N ALA A 200 2.60 -1.60 -7.19
CA ALA A 200 1.27 -1.04 -7.44
C ALA A 200 0.13 -2.03 -7.12
N VAL A 201 0.28 -3.30 -7.51
CA VAL A 201 -0.69 -4.38 -7.20
C VAL A 201 -0.77 -4.68 -5.70
N GLN A 202 0.36 -4.67 -4.98
CA GLN A 202 0.37 -4.87 -3.53
C GLN A 202 -0.37 -3.75 -2.80
N TYR A 203 -0.09 -2.51 -3.17
CA TYR A 203 -0.79 -1.34 -2.66
C TYR A 203 -2.30 -1.42 -2.90
N ALA A 204 -2.72 -1.82 -4.10
CA ALA A 204 -4.13 -2.03 -4.43
C ALA A 204 -4.78 -3.12 -3.54
N THR A 205 -4.01 -4.16 -3.19
CA THR A 205 -4.45 -5.27 -2.34
C THR A 205 -4.61 -4.84 -0.89
N VAL A 206 -3.59 -4.18 -0.32
CA VAL A 206 -3.63 -3.60 1.03
C VAL A 206 -4.77 -2.60 1.17
N MET A 207 -4.95 -1.75 0.17
CA MET A 207 -6.00 -0.74 0.18
C MET A 207 -7.39 -1.37 0.31
N ALA A 208 -7.66 -2.44 -0.43
CA ALA A 208 -8.93 -3.14 -0.35
C ALA A 208 -9.23 -3.68 1.06
N GLN A 209 -8.21 -4.15 1.77
CA GLN A 209 -8.35 -4.63 3.14
C GLN A 209 -8.59 -3.48 4.13
N LEU A 210 -7.91 -2.35 3.93
CA LEU A 210 -8.13 -1.15 4.74
C LEU A 210 -9.56 -0.62 4.58
N ILE A 211 -10.12 -0.62 3.36
CA ILE A 211 -11.54 -0.28 3.15
C ILE A 211 -12.44 -1.29 3.88
N ALA A 212 -12.21 -2.59 3.67
CA ALA A 212 -13.07 -3.64 4.24
C ALA A 212 -13.14 -3.53 5.77
N THR A 213 -11.99 -3.34 6.42
CA THR A 213 -11.87 -3.18 7.87
C THR A 213 -12.69 -1.98 8.38
N VAL A 214 -12.65 -0.85 7.68
CA VAL A 214 -13.41 0.35 8.04
C VAL A 214 -14.92 0.13 7.89
N GLN A 215 -15.34 -0.55 6.83
CA GLN A 215 -16.76 -0.85 6.61
C GLN A 215 -17.32 -1.78 7.69
N THR A 216 -16.58 -2.81 8.08
CA THR A 216 -16.98 -3.71 9.17
C THR A 216 -17.05 -2.96 10.51
N ALA A 217 -16.07 -2.10 10.82
CA ALA A 217 -16.09 -1.31 12.05
C ALA A 217 -17.27 -0.31 12.12
N GLN A 218 -17.71 0.23 10.98
CA GLN A 218 -18.89 1.11 10.90
C GLN A 218 -20.20 0.34 11.07
N GLN A 219 -20.29 -0.88 10.55
CA GLN A 219 -21.48 -1.72 10.70
C GLN A 219 -21.70 -2.21 12.13
N VAL A 220 -20.62 -2.45 12.89
CA VAL A 220 -20.71 -2.86 14.31
C VAL A 220 -21.12 -1.69 15.24
N ARG A 221 -21.01 -0.44 14.77
CA ARG A 221 -21.28 0.78 15.55
C ARG A 221 -22.69 1.35 15.34
N ASN A 222 -23.45 0.79 14.40
CA ASN A 222 -24.86 1.14 14.11
C ASN A 222 -25.79 0.04 14.61
#